data_AF-A0AAW7JQ84-F1
#
_entry.id   AF-A0AAW7JQ84-F1
#
_cell.length_a   1.000
_cell.length_b   1.000
_cell.length_c   1.000
_cell.angle_alpha   90.00
_cell.angle_beta   90.00
_cell.angle_gamma   90.00
#
_symmetry.space_group_name_H-M   'P 1'
#
loop_
_entity.id
_entity.type
_entity.pdbx_description
1 polymer ?
#
loop_
_entity_poly.entity_id
_entity_poly.type
_entity_poly.pdbx_seq_one_letter_code
_entity_poly.pdbx_strand_id
1 'polypeptide(L)'
;MKGKANRIISLALCAVTVMPCRAAMTADSIAAHSPDTAVTRVIAADTLRKAGKGKPNIYALPYSLSTRCPDYKRMWLNTGVLFAGGMTALGVLELLPENATAWNKEELRRVPFFKRWSNHVRKGPRFDGDKFIFNYVLHPYAGAAYYMSARSLGFNALGSFLYCTAISTLFWEYGIEAFMEVPSIQDLIVTPMSGLILGETFYRLKRSIVDNGYTLCGSRVLGNIVAFLIDPVNEVIGLFAGNPCRELARHKVRVSCAPWMFCSNGTSFGFTLNIISF
;
A
#
# COMPACT_ATOMS: atom_id res chain seq x y z
N MET A 1 -52.85 -10.33 -19.36
CA MET A 1 -52.14 -11.40 -18.62
C MET A 1 -50.65 -11.20 -18.82
N LYS A 2 -49.95 -10.64 -17.82
CA LYS A 2 -48.90 -11.27 -16.98
C LYS A 2 -47.65 -11.73 -17.78
N GLY A 3 -46.43 -11.26 -17.55
CA GLY A 3 -45.90 -10.29 -16.59
C GLY A 3 -44.37 -10.37 -16.43
N LYS A 4 -43.83 -9.35 -15.74
CA LYS A 4 -42.66 -9.32 -14.82
C LYS A 4 -41.24 -9.46 -15.42
N ALA A 5 -40.35 -8.46 -15.35
CA ALA A 5 -39.70 -7.80 -14.19
C ALA A 5 -38.23 -8.29 -14.09
N ASN A 6 -37.15 -7.53 -13.84
CA ASN A 6 -36.95 -6.25 -13.16
C ASN A 6 -35.63 -5.60 -13.64
N ARG A 7 -35.64 -4.28 -13.84
CA ARG A 7 -34.48 -3.38 -13.74
C ARG A 7 -34.65 -2.57 -12.45
N ILE A 8 -33.58 -2.33 -11.69
CA ILE A 8 -33.63 -1.37 -10.56
C ILE A 8 -32.46 -0.38 -10.70
N ILE A 9 -32.85 0.86 -10.99
CA ILE A 9 -32.09 2.10 -10.86
C ILE A 9 -32.54 2.70 -9.53
N SER A 10 -31.63 2.93 -8.59
CA SER A 10 -31.94 3.61 -7.33
C SER A 10 -31.82 5.12 -7.52
N LEU A 11 -32.96 5.78 -7.73
CA LEU A 11 -33.12 7.23 -7.57
C LEU A 11 -33.71 7.47 -6.17
N ALA A 12 -33.00 8.22 -5.33
CA ALA A 12 -33.45 8.58 -3.99
C ALA A 12 -34.59 9.61 -4.07
N LEU A 13 -35.81 9.19 -3.74
CA LEU A 13 -36.95 10.07 -3.56
C LEU A 13 -37.09 10.36 -2.05
N CYS A 14 -36.89 11.62 -1.68
CA CYS A 14 -37.10 12.12 -0.33
C CYS A 14 -38.62 12.27 -0.11
N ALA A 15 -39.23 11.33 0.63
CA ALA A 15 -40.61 11.43 1.07
C ALA A 15 -40.64 11.94 2.51
N VAL A 16 -41.04 13.20 2.68
CA VAL A 16 -41.37 13.78 3.99
C VAL A 16 -42.76 13.28 4.38
N THR A 17 -42.83 12.30 5.27
CA THR A 17 -44.07 11.98 5.99
C THR A 17 -44.09 12.75 7.30
N VAL A 18 -44.97 13.75 7.38
CA VAL A 18 -45.28 14.50 8.61
C VAL A 18 -46.13 13.60 9.51
N MET A 19 -45.60 13.21 10.66
CA MET A 19 -46.39 12.67 11.78
C MET A 19 -46.57 13.79 12.82
N PRO A 20 -47.79 14.11 13.28
CA PRO A 20 -47.98 15.03 14.39
C PRO A 20 -47.82 14.24 15.69
N CYS A 21 -46.69 14.39 16.37
CA CYS A 21 -46.56 13.90 17.74
C CYS A 21 -46.78 15.05 18.71
N ARG A 22 -47.85 14.89 19.50
CA ARG A 22 -48.40 15.77 20.51
C ARG A 22 -47.32 16.16 21.53
N ALA A 23 -47.16 17.46 21.77
CA ALA A 23 -46.29 17.99 22.81
C ALA A 23 -46.80 17.59 24.20
N ALA A 24 -45.92 17.00 25.00
CA ALA A 24 -45.99 17.02 26.46
C ALA A 24 -44.61 17.44 26.96
N MET A 25 -44.52 18.67 27.45
CA MET A 25 -43.37 19.16 28.20
C MET A 25 -43.44 18.57 29.60
N THR A 26 -42.41 17.85 30.02
CA THR A 26 -41.99 17.78 31.42
C THR A 26 -40.47 17.83 31.45
N ALA A 27 -39.94 18.94 31.95
CA ALA A 27 -38.55 19.08 32.31
C ALA A 27 -38.32 18.27 33.59
N ASP A 28 -37.68 17.11 33.48
CA ASP A 28 -37.08 16.45 34.63
C ASP A 28 -35.59 16.31 34.38
N SER A 29 -34.85 17.07 35.19
CA SER A 29 -33.42 16.96 35.41
C SER A 29 -33.07 15.54 35.84
N ILE A 30 -32.47 14.75 34.95
CA ILE A 30 -31.80 13.51 35.34
C ILE A 30 -30.50 13.93 36.04
N ALA A 31 -30.55 13.92 37.37
CA ALA A 31 -29.39 13.98 38.23
C ALA A 31 -28.43 12.85 37.84
N ALA A 32 -27.22 13.23 37.43
CA ALA A 32 -26.11 12.31 37.21
C ALA A 32 -25.76 11.61 38.53
N HIS A 33 -26.12 10.35 38.65
CA HIS A 33 -25.53 9.48 39.67
C HIS A 33 -24.27 8.85 39.06
N SER A 34 -23.11 9.44 39.37
CA SER A 34 -21.80 8.93 38.96
C SER A 34 -21.14 8.14 40.10
N PRO A 35 -21.16 6.81 40.08
CA PRO A 35 -19.94 6.05 40.28
C PRO A 35 -19.18 5.95 38.95
N ASP A 36 -17.87 5.77 38.98
CA ASP A 36 -17.02 5.40 37.83
C ASP A 36 -16.48 6.50 36.90
N THR A 37 -16.50 7.78 37.28
CA THR A 37 -15.69 8.79 36.58
C THR A 37 -14.19 8.49 36.68
N ALA A 38 -13.73 7.92 37.81
CA ALA A 38 -12.33 7.56 38.02
C ALA A 38 -11.92 6.33 37.19
N VAL A 39 -12.73 5.26 37.19
CA VAL A 39 -12.46 4.03 36.43
C VAL A 39 -12.48 4.31 34.92
N THR A 40 -13.46 5.09 34.44
CA THR A 40 -13.54 5.49 33.03
C THR A 40 -12.36 6.38 32.61
N ARG A 41 -11.93 7.31 33.48
CA ARG A 41 -10.74 8.15 33.22
C ARG A 41 -9.44 7.34 33.24
N VAL A 42 -9.29 6.36 34.11
CA VAL A 42 -8.10 5.48 34.16
C VAL A 42 -8.04 4.59 32.92
N ILE A 43 -9.16 4.01 32.49
CA ILE A 43 -9.23 3.22 31.25
C ILE A 43 -8.95 4.11 30.03
N ALA A 44 -9.54 5.31 29.96
CA ALA A 44 -9.28 6.26 28.87
C ALA A 44 -7.82 6.73 28.86
N ALA A 45 -7.24 7.06 30.03
CA ALA A 45 -5.85 7.47 30.15
C ALA A 45 -4.88 6.34 29.81
N ASP A 46 -5.18 5.08 30.20
CA ASP A 46 -4.38 3.92 29.82
C ASP A 46 -4.51 3.57 28.33
N THR A 47 -5.70 3.76 27.75
CA THR A 47 -5.94 3.61 26.31
C THR A 47 -5.20 4.69 25.52
N LEU A 48 -5.22 5.95 25.98
CA LEU A 48 -4.48 7.06 25.38
C LEU A 48 -2.96 6.92 25.58
N ARG A 49 -2.52 6.40 26.74
CA ARG A 49 -1.11 6.11 27.04
C ARG A 49 -0.58 4.92 26.23
N LYS A 50 -1.41 3.93 25.91
CA LYS A 50 -1.09 2.86 24.93
C LYS A 50 -1.06 3.39 23.50
N ALA A 51 -1.98 4.28 23.13
CA ALA A 51 -2.02 4.91 21.81
C ALA A 51 -0.76 5.77 21.52
N GLY A 52 -0.13 6.33 22.56
CA GLY A 52 1.06 7.18 22.42
C GLY A 52 2.41 6.48 22.27
N LYS A 53 2.49 5.13 22.30
CA LYS A 53 3.78 4.40 22.32
C LYS A 53 4.24 3.86 20.96
N GLY A 54 3.40 3.88 19.93
CA GLY A 54 3.75 3.38 18.59
C GLY A 54 4.23 4.50 17.66
N LYS A 55 5.24 4.23 16.83
CA LYS A 55 5.54 5.11 15.69
C LYS A 55 4.29 5.17 14.79
N PRO A 56 3.84 6.36 14.34
CA PRO A 56 2.66 6.47 13.51
C PRO A 56 2.89 5.79 12.17
N ASN A 57 1.92 4.99 11.72
CA ASN A 57 1.91 4.43 10.38
C ASN A 57 1.72 5.57 9.36
N ILE A 58 2.55 5.63 8.31
CA ILE A 58 2.48 6.68 7.29
C ILE A 58 1.11 6.74 6.59
N TYR A 59 0.40 5.61 6.51
CA TYR A 59 -0.95 5.53 5.96
C TYR A 59 -2.01 6.23 6.83
N ALA A 60 -1.73 6.46 8.12
CA ALA A 60 -2.60 7.22 9.01
C ALA A 60 -2.42 8.75 8.87
N LEU A 61 -1.29 9.20 8.33
CA LEU A 61 -0.97 10.61 8.13
C LEU A 61 -1.48 11.09 6.77
N PRO A 62 -1.73 12.40 6.55
CA PRO A 62 -2.06 12.94 5.23
C PRO A 62 -1.01 12.57 4.18
N TYR A 63 -1.44 12.42 2.92
CA TYR A 63 -0.54 12.15 1.82
C TYR A 63 0.47 13.30 1.66
N SER A 64 1.74 12.95 1.55
CA SER A 64 2.83 13.91 1.34
C SER A 64 4.04 13.20 0.74
N LEU A 65 4.76 13.92 -0.13
CA LEU A 65 6.01 13.48 -0.73
C LEU A 65 7.21 13.64 0.21
N SER A 66 7.11 14.50 1.23
CA SER A 66 8.21 14.85 2.14
C SER A 66 8.07 14.22 3.52
N THR A 67 6.86 13.89 3.96
CA THR A 67 6.59 13.28 5.28
C THR A 67 7.32 11.96 5.42
N ARG A 68 8.00 11.77 6.56
CA ARG A 68 8.78 10.57 6.89
C ARG A 68 8.51 10.11 8.33
N CYS A 69 8.28 8.82 8.48
CA CYS A 69 8.23 8.10 9.76
C CYS A 69 8.81 6.68 9.58
N PRO A 70 10.09 6.56 9.19
CA PRO A 70 10.66 5.30 8.73
C PRO A 70 10.70 4.21 9.82
N ASP A 71 10.27 3.02 9.44
CA ASP A 71 10.47 1.77 10.17
C ASP A 71 11.64 0.98 9.59
N TYR A 72 12.84 1.30 10.06
CA TYR A 72 14.07 0.62 9.64
C TYR A 72 14.10 -0.87 9.97
N LYS A 73 13.42 -1.31 11.05
CA LYS A 73 13.42 -2.73 11.43
C LYS A 73 12.65 -3.54 10.40
N ARG A 74 11.46 -3.09 10.02
CA ARG A 74 10.69 -3.71 8.92
C ARG A 74 11.37 -3.53 7.58
N MET A 75 12.08 -2.42 7.35
CA MET A 75 12.81 -2.20 6.10
C MET A 75 13.84 -3.30 5.86
N TRP A 76 14.60 -3.71 6.88
CA TRP A 76 15.56 -4.82 6.72
C TRP A 76 14.88 -6.17 6.48
N LEU A 77 13.68 -6.40 7.03
CA LEU A 77 12.89 -7.58 6.69
C LEU A 77 12.45 -7.55 5.21
N ASN A 78 11.98 -6.38 4.73
CA ASN A 78 11.63 -6.19 3.32
C ASN A 78 12.85 -6.43 2.42
N THR A 79 14.01 -5.88 2.78
CA THR A 79 15.27 -6.13 2.07
C THR A 79 15.59 -7.63 2.03
N GLY A 80 15.46 -8.35 3.14
CA GLY A 80 15.67 -9.80 3.16
C GLY A 80 14.73 -10.58 2.23
N VAL A 81 13.46 -10.19 2.17
CA VAL A 81 12.48 -10.79 1.25
C VAL A 81 12.79 -10.46 -0.20
N LEU A 82 13.22 -9.23 -0.51
CA LEU A 82 13.69 -8.86 -1.84
C LEU A 82 14.92 -9.68 -2.25
N PHE A 83 15.84 -9.93 -1.32
CA PHE A 83 17.01 -10.76 -1.57
C PHE A 83 16.63 -12.21 -1.90
N ALA A 84 15.76 -12.80 -1.09
CA ALA A 84 15.25 -14.15 -1.33
C ALA A 84 14.45 -14.24 -2.65
N GLY A 85 13.62 -13.24 -2.93
CA GLY A 85 12.85 -13.12 -4.16
C GLY A 85 13.74 -12.99 -5.39
N GLY A 86 14.79 -12.16 -5.31
CA GLY A 86 15.76 -11.99 -6.40
C GLY A 86 16.55 -13.27 -6.70
N MET A 87 16.95 -14.01 -5.65
CA MET A 87 17.62 -15.30 -5.83
C MET A 87 16.69 -16.36 -6.43
N THR A 88 15.42 -16.35 -6.03
CA THR A 88 14.40 -17.22 -6.63
C THR A 88 14.18 -16.86 -8.10
N ALA A 89 14.11 -15.55 -8.43
CA ALA A 89 13.99 -15.08 -9.80
C ALA A 89 15.19 -15.52 -10.64
N LEU A 90 16.43 -15.38 -10.14
CA LEU A 90 17.62 -15.88 -10.83
C LEU A 90 17.49 -17.37 -11.15
N GLY A 91 17.10 -18.20 -10.17
CA GLY A 91 16.92 -19.64 -10.38
C GLY A 91 15.86 -19.96 -11.44
N VAL A 92 14.74 -19.22 -11.44
CA VAL A 92 13.70 -19.37 -12.48
C VAL A 92 14.23 -18.95 -13.86
N LEU A 93 14.95 -17.83 -13.96
CA LEU A 93 15.52 -17.34 -15.21
C LEU A 93 16.59 -18.30 -15.76
N GLU A 94 17.38 -18.95 -14.91
CA GLU A 94 18.38 -19.94 -15.33
C GLU A 94 17.74 -21.18 -15.98
N LEU A 95 16.54 -21.55 -15.52
CA LEU A 95 15.73 -22.63 -16.09
C LEU A 95 15.09 -22.26 -17.43
N LEU A 96 14.93 -20.97 -17.73
CA LEU A 96 14.39 -20.52 -19.01
C LEU A 96 15.38 -20.79 -20.16
N PRO A 97 14.90 -21.01 -21.39
CA PRO A 97 15.78 -21.22 -22.54
C PRO A 97 16.56 -19.95 -22.90
N GLU A 98 17.72 -20.10 -23.53
CA GLU A 98 18.63 -18.98 -23.88
C GLU A 98 17.94 -17.89 -24.73
N ASN A 99 17.03 -18.31 -25.59
CA ASN A 99 16.24 -17.40 -26.41
C ASN A 99 15.22 -16.59 -25.61
N ALA A 100 14.99 -16.90 -24.33
CA ALA A 100 14.13 -16.13 -23.44
C ALA A 100 14.90 -15.03 -22.72
N THR A 101 16.06 -15.35 -22.14
CA THR A 101 16.85 -14.45 -21.29
C THR A 101 18.04 -13.79 -21.98
N ALA A 102 18.34 -14.15 -23.24
CA ALA A 102 19.55 -13.72 -23.95
C ALA A 102 20.89 -14.10 -23.28
N TRP A 103 20.87 -14.91 -22.21
CA TRP A 103 22.08 -15.34 -21.50
C TRP A 103 22.88 -16.39 -22.26
N ASN A 104 24.19 -16.15 -22.38
CA ASN A 104 25.10 -17.07 -23.06
C ASN A 104 25.46 -18.27 -22.15
N LYS A 105 24.68 -19.36 -22.22
CA LYS A 105 24.92 -20.55 -21.37
C LYS A 105 26.25 -21.25 -21.65
N GLU A 106 26.84 -21.07 -22.83
CA GLU A 106 28.20 -21.58 -23.07
C GLU A 106 29.23 -20.86 -22.19
N GLU A 107 29.14 -19.53 -22.09
CA GLU A 107 29.98 -18.74 -21.18
C GLU A 107 29.70 -19.12 -19.72
N LEU A 108 28.43 -19.30 -19.33
CA LEU A 108 28.06 -19.72 -17.98
C LEU A 108 28.71 -21.06 -17.57
N ARG A 109 28.85 -22.00 -18.52
CA ARG A 109 29.48 -23.31 -18.31
C ARG A 109 31.01 -23.26 -18.33
N ARG A 110 31.61 -22.40 -19.17
CA ARG A 110 33.07 -22.36 -19.38
C ARG A 110 33.81 -21.53 -18.35
N VAL A 111 33.23 -20.42 -17.88
CA VAL A 111 33.93 -19.45 -17.04
C VAL A 111 33.49 -19.61 -15.57
N PRO A 112 34.43 -19.70 -14.61
CA PRO A 112 34.09 -19.77 -13.18
C PRO A 112 33.24 -18.59 -12.72
N PHE A 113 32.30 -18.86 -11.82
CA PHE A 113 31.25 -17.93 -11.37
C PHE A 113 31.77 -16.54 -10.98
N PHE A 114 32.74 -16.44 -10.06
CA PHE A 114 33.29 -15.14 -9.62
C PHE A 114 34.12 -14.43 -10.70
N LYS A 115 34.73 -15.18 -11.62
CA LYS A 115 35.49 -14.59 -12.73
C LYS A 115 34.56 -13.97 -13.76
N ARG A 116 33.40 -14.58 -14.02
CA ARG A 116 32.34 -14.00 -14.87
C ARG A 116 31.89 -12.66 -14.34
N TRP A 117 31.48 -12.62 -13.07
CA TRP A 117 31.05 -11.39 -12.42
C TRP A 117 32.10 -10.29 -12.51
N SER A 118 33.36 -10.60 -12.18
CA SER A 118 34.44 -9.61 -12.27
C SER A 118 34.65 -9.10 -13.70
N ASN A 119 34.58 -9.98 -14.70
CA ASN A 119 34.70 -9.60 -16.10
C ASN A 119 33.54 -8.69 -16.53
N HIS A 120 32.31 -9.01 -16.15
CA HIS A 120 31.11 -8.24 -16.50
C HIS A 120 31.10 -6.85 -15.86
N VAL A 121 31.37 -6.77 -14.55
CA VAL A 121 31.45 -5.48 -13.84
C VAL A 121 32.57 -4.60 -14.42
N ARG A 122 33.72 -5.18 -14.78
CA ARG A 122 34.84 -4.43 -15.37
C ARG A 122 34.60 -3.95 -16.79
N LYS A 123 33.76 -4.65 -17.58
CA LYS A 123 33.39 -4.21 -18.93
C LYS A 123 32.57 -2.92 -18.90
N GLY A 124 31.92 -2.62 -17.78
CA GLY A 124 31.05 -1.47 -17.60
C GLY A 124 29.69 -1.65 -18.29
N PRO A 125 28.68 -0.83 -17.93
CA PRO A 125 27.34 -0.97 -18.46
C PRO A 125 27.27 -0.80 -19.97
N ARG A 126 26.39 -1.58 -20.62
CA ARG A 126 26.09 -1.45 -22.05
C ARG A 126 24.59 -1.51 -22.29
N PHE A 127 24.13 -1.13 -23.47
CA PHE A 127 22.77 -1.45 -23.88
C PHE A 127 22.68 -2.96 -24.14
N ASP A 128 21.82 -3.65 -23.40
CA ASP A 128 21.48 -5.06 -23.69
C ASP A 128 20.55 -5.19 -24.92
N GLY A 129 20.31 -6.43 -25.33
CA GLY A 129 19.36 -6.79 -26.38
C GLY A 129 18.15 -7.53 -25.84
N ASP A 130 17.76 -7.26 -24.60
CA ASP A 130 16.73 -8.01 -23.91
C ASP A 130 15.34 -7.76 -24.50
N LYS A 131 14.44 -8.72 -24.28
CA LYS A 131 13.09 -8.61 -24.83
C LYS A 131 12.34 -7.49 -24.13
N PHE A 132 11.46 -6.84 -24.90
CA PHE A 132 10.58 -5.77 -24.41
C PHE A 132 9.89 -6.09 -23.06
N ILE A 133 9.45 -7.33 -22.86
CA ILE A 133 8.78 -7.75 -21.62
C ILE A 133 9.69 -7.64 -20.38
N PHE A 134 10.99 -7.89 -20.50
CA PHE A 134 11.91 -7.74 -19.38
C PHE A 134 12.12 -6.25 -19.10
N ASN A 135 12.71 -5.51 -20.03
CA ASN A 135 13.12 -4.11 -19.82
C ASN A 135 11.96 -3.15 -19.55
N TYR A 136 10.78 -3.40 -20.12
CA TYR A 136 9.66 -2.42 -20.09
C TYR A 136 8.39 -2.91 -19.40
N VAL A 137 8.36 -4.14 -18.89
CA VAL A 137 7.25 -4.61 -18.04
C VAL A 137 7.75 -5.14 -16.71
N LEU A 138 8.67 -6.10 -16.71
CA LEU A 138 9.17 -6.72 -15.48
C LEU A 138 10.07 -5.79 -14.69
N HIS A 139 11.03 -5.11 -15.32
CA HIS A 139 11.87 -4.11 -14.66
C HIS A 139 11.04 -2.95 -14.09
N PRO A 140 10.07 -2.37 -14.82
CA PRO A 140 9.18 -1.37 -14.25
C PRO A 140 8.36 -1.84 -13.05
N TYR A 141 7.85 -3.06 -13.11
CA TYR A 141 7.12 -3.65 -11.99
C TYR A 141 8.05 -3.92 -10.79
N ALA A 142 9.25 -4.47 -11.02
CA ALA A 142 10.24 -4.71 -9.99
C ALA A 142 10.66 -3.39 -9.31
N GLY A 143 10.93 -2.34 -10.09
CA GLY A 143 11.19 -1.00 -9.58
C GLY A 143 10.06 -0.46 -8.70
N ALA A 144 8.80 -0.66 -9.11
CA ALA A 144 7.65 -0.26 -8.29
C ALA A 144 7.57 -1.06 -6.98
N ALA A 145 7.84 -2.37 -7.01
CA ALA A 145 7.89 -3.21 -5.81
C ALA A 145 9.05 -2.81 -4.87
N TYR A 146 10.22 -2.48 -5.39
CA TYR A 146 11.36 -1.98 -4.60
C TYR A 146 11.04 -0.64 -3.95
N TYR A 147 10.42 0.29 -4.70
CA TYR A 147 9.96 1.56 -4.17
C TYR A 147 8.94 1.39 -3.05
N MET A 148 7.92 0.55 -3.28
CA MET A 148 6.87 0.25 -2.30
C MET A 148 7.41 -0.39 -1.02
N SER A 149 8.47 -1.19 -1.14
CA SER A 149 9.16 -1.82 0.00
C SER A 149 9.70 -0.80 1.01
N ALA A 150 10.09 0.40 0.58
CA ALA A 150 10.45 1.49 1.48
C ALA A 150 9.27 2.43 1.75
N ARG A 151 8.52 2.82 0.71
CA ARG A 151 7.46 3.83 0.78
C ARG A 151 6.37 3.47 1.79
N SER A 152 5.93 2.21 1.78
CA SER A 152 4.91 1.70 2.73
C SER A 152 5.39 1.64 4.18
N LEU A 153 6.70 1.69 4.41
CA LEU A 153 7.32 1.65 5.74
C LEU A 153 7.68 3.04 6.29
N GLY A 154 7.10 4.09 5.72
CA GLY A 154 7.24 5.44 6.25
C GLY A 154 8.41 6.23 5.68
N PHE A 155 9.08 5.74 4.63
CA PHE A 155 10.01 6.56 3.87
C PHE A 155 9.24 7.58 3.02
N ASN A 156 9.84 8.76 2.84
CA ASN A 156 9.31 9.78 1.93
C ASN A 156 9.64 9.41 0.48
N ALA A 157 9.20 10.23 -0.49
CA ALA A 157 9.35 9.88 -1.90
C ALA A 157 10.81 9.76 -2.33
N LEU A 158 11.67 10.69 -1.88
CA LEU A 158 13.10 10.68 -2.19
C LEU A 158 13.82 9.50 -1.52
N GLY A 159 13.56 9.22 -0.24
CA GLY A 159 14.17 8.09 0.45
C GLY A 159 13.76 6.74 -0.16
N SER A 160 12.51 6.63 -0.60
CA SER A 160 12.01 5.43 -1.30
C SER A 160 12.63 5.28 -2.68
N PHE A 161 12.82 6.39 -3.40
CA PHE A 161 13.56 6.40 -4.66
C PHE A 161 15.01 5.96 -4.48
N LEU A 162 15.75 6.56 -3.53
CA LEU A 162 17.14 6.18 -3.27
C LEU A 162 17.28 4.71 -2.86
N TYR A 163 16.34 4.20 -2.06
CA TYR A 163 16.29 2.77 -1.71
C TYR A 163 16.04 1.90 -2.96
N CYS A 164 15.05 2.26 -3.79
CA CYS A 164 14.76 1.58 -5.05
C CYS A 164 15.99 1.56 -5.97
N THR A 165 16.66 2.69 -6.15
CA THR A 165 17.89 2.80 -6.93
C THR A 165 18.99 1.91 -6.37
N ALA A 166 19.18 1.89 -5.04
CA ALA A 166 20.20 1.03 -4.42
C ALA A 166 19.90 -0.47 -4.64
N ILE A 167 18.65 -0.90 -4.46
CA ILE A 167 18.26 -2.30 -4.66
C ILE A 167 18.36 -2.69 -6.14
N SER A 168 17.82 -1.88 -7.05
CA SER A 168 17.88 -2.16 -8.49
C SER A 168 19.32 -2.18 -9.01
N THR A 169 20.12 -1.17 -8.70
CA THR A 169 21.49 -1.07 -9.22
C THR A 169 22.46 -2.01 -8.50
N LEU A 170 22.55 -1.95 -7.17
CA LEU A 170 23.63 -2.64 -6.45
C LEU A 170 23.32 -4.11 -6.21
N PHE A 171 22.06 -4.42 -5.89
CA PHE A 171 21.67 -5.79 -5.57
C PHE A 171 21.28 -6.60 -6.81
N TRP A 172 20.41 -6.06 -7.68
CA TRP A 172 20.00 -6.78 -8.88
C TRP A 172 21.08 -6.71 -9.96
N GLU A 173 21.30 -5.52 -10.54
CA GLU A 173 22.12 -5.35 -11.74
C GLU A 173 23.60 -5.75 -11.54
N TYR A 174 24.28 -5.07 -10.61
CA TYR A 174 25.68 -5.32 -10.31
C TYR A 174 25.90 -6.50 -9.36
N GLY A 175 24.84 -6.96 -8.69
CA GLY A 175 24.90 -8.05 -7.73
C GLY A 175 24.59 -9.37 -8.41
N ILE A 176 23.31 -9.66 -8.59
CA ILE A 176 22.78 -10.93 -9.09
C ILE A 176 23.01 -11.11 -10.60
N GLU A 177 22.62 -10.13 -11.40
CA GLU A 177 22.58 -10.24 -12.86
C GLU A 177 23.98 -10.18 -13.49
N ALA A 178 24.89 -9.41 -12.89
CA ALA A 178 26.29 -9.36 -13.30
C ALA A 178 27.01 -10.73 -13.31
N PHE A 179 26.49 -11.75 -12.62
CA PHE A 179 27.02 -13.11 -12.74
C PHE A 179 26.68 -13.79 -14.06
N MET A 180 25.56 -13.38 -14.68
CA MET A 180 25.02 -13.94 -15.90
C MET A 180 25.37 -13.10 -17.12
N GLU A 181 25.37 -11.77 -17.00
CA GLU A 181 25.63 -10.86 -18.11
C GLU A 181 26.27 -9.53 -17.70
N VAL A 182 26.57 -8.69 -18.69
CA VAL A 182 27.12 -7.34 -18.46
C VAL A 182 25.97 -6.41 -18.06
N PRO A 183 26.11 -5.61 -16.99
CA PRO A 183 25.09 -4.66 -16.56
C PRO A 183 24.49 -3.83 -17.71
N SER A 184 23.18 -3.67 -17.69
CA SER A 184 22.37 -2.90 -18.62
C SER A 184 22.31 -1.43 -18.26
N ILE A 185 22.65 -0.56 -19.21
CA ILE A 185 22.39 0.88 -19.10
C ILE A 185 20.88 1.15 -19.01
N GLN A 186 20.07 0.36 -19.70
CA GLN A 186 18.62 0.55 -19.76
C GLN A 186 18.03 0.31 -18.38
N ASP A 187 18.37 -0.80 -17.74
CA ASP A 187 17.76 -1.18 -16.48
C ASP A 187 18.25 -0.33 -15.30
N LEU A 188 19.49 0.17 -15.36
CA LEU A 188 20.02 1.16 -14.43
C LEU A 188 19.23 2.48 -14.43
N ILE A 189 18.52 2.80 -15.51
CA ILE A 189 17.72 4.03 -15.63
C ILE A 189 16.24 3.70 -15.49
N VAL A 190 15.74 2.76 -16.29
CA VAL A 190 14.31 2.43 -16.39
C VAL A 190 13.79 1.90 -15.07
N THR A 191 14.50 0.99 -14.40
CA THR A 191 14.05 0.37 -13.14
C THR A 191 13.84 1.40 -12.02
N PRO A 192 14.82 2.26 -11.65
CA PRO A 192 14.59 3.24 -10.59
C PRO A 192 13.60 4.34 -10.98
N MET A 193 13.61 4.80 -12.23
CA MET A 193 12.70 5.87 -12.68
C MET A 193 11.25 5.42 -12.75
N SER A 194 11.00 4.22 -13.27
CA SER A 194 9.68 3.60 -13.21
C SER A 194 9.27 3.32 -11.77
N GLY A 195 10.18 2.87 -10.91
CA GLY A 195 9.93 2.71 -9.48
C GLY A 195 9.42 3.98 -8.81
N LEU A 196 9.99 5.15 -9.14
CA LEU A 196 9.48 6.42 -8.66
C LEU A 196 8.05 6.71 -9.15
N ILE A 197 7.80 6.59 -10.45
CA ILE A 197 6.53 7.00 -11.06
C ILE A 197 5.42 5.99 -10.76
N LEU A 198 5.65 4.72 -11.08
CA LEU A 198 4.71 3.62 -10.91
C LEU A 198 4.58 3.26 -9.42
N GLY A 199 5.68 3.26 -8.66
CA GLY A 199 5.65 2.98 -7.24
C GLY A 199 4.89 4.04 -6.43
N GLU A 200 5.03 5.34 -6.73
CA GLU A 200 4.20 6.35 -6.05
C GLU A 200 2.73 6.24 -6.46
N THR A 201 2.44 5.83 -7.70
CA THR A 201 1.08 5.52 -8.14
C THR A 201 0.49 4.35 -7.35
N PHE A 202 1.26 3.27 -7.18
CA PHE A 202 0.90 2.11 -6.35
C PHE A 202 0.70 2.51 -4.90
N TYR A 203 1.53 3.39 -4.35
CA TYR A 203 1.40 3.89 -2.99
C TYR A 203 0.08 4.64 -2.79
N ARG A 204 -0.28 5.53 -3.72
CA ARG A 204 -1.54 6.28 -3.67
C ARG A 204 -2.75 5.35 -3.80
N LEU A 205 -2.67 4.36 -4.69
CA LEU A 205 -3.73 3.36 -4.86
C LEU A 205 -3.88 2.50 -3.60
N LYS A 206 -2.78 1.98 -3.04
CA LYS A 206 -2.78 1.21 -1.79
C LYS A 206 -3.36 2.02 -0.65
N ARG A 207 -3.01 3.31 -0.54
CA ARG A 207 -3.58 4.21 0.47
C ARG A 207 -5.09 4.32 0.35
N SER A 208 -5.62 4.49 -0.86
CA SER A 208 -7.08 4.47 -1.08
C SER A 208 -7.72 3.14 -0.67
N ILE A 209 -7.07 2.00 -0.96
CA ILE A 209 -7.55 0.68 -0.57
C ILE A 209 -7.56 0.51 0.95
N VAL A 210 -6.48 0.90 1.63
CA VAL A 210 -6.36 0.86 3.11
C VAL A 210 -7.41 1.77 3.74
N ASP A 211 -7.62 2.96 3.19
CA ASP A 211 -8.60 3.94 3.68
C ASP A 211 -10.04 3.44 3.57
N ASN A 212 -10.32 2.56 2.62
CA ASN A 212 -11.61 1.91 2.40
C ASN A 212 -11.69 0.50 3.03
N GLY A 213 -10.86 0.20 4.04
CA GLY A 213 -10.95 -1.07 4.75
C GLY A 213 -10.55 -2.28 3.88
N TYR A 214 -9.53 -2.13 3.04
CA TYR A 214 -9.10 -3.13 2.04
C TYR A 214 -10.17 -3.45 0.99
N THR A 215 -10.97 -2.46 0.62
CA THR A 215 -12.03 -2.57 -0.39
C THR A 215 -11.67 -1.74 -1.62
N LEU A 216 -11.90 -2.30 -2.81
CA LEU A 216 -11.77 -1.59 -4.09
C LEU A 216 -13.01 -1.84 -4.93
N CYS A 217 -13.61 -0.78 -5.49
CA CYS A 217 -14.85 -0.85 -6.28
C CYS A 217 -15.98 -1.64 -5.58
N GLY A 218 -16.11 -1.50 -4.25
CA GLY A 218 -17.11 -2.20 -3.45
C GLY A 218 -16.79 -3.66 -3.13
N SER A 219 -15.68 -4.22 -3.63
CA SER A 219 -15.26 -5.60 -3.35
C SER A 219 -14.03 -5.64 -2.44
N ARG A 220 -14.19 -6.30 -1.28
CA ARG A 220 -13.08 -6.58 -0.35
C ARG A 220 -12.10 -7.57 -0.96
N VAL A 221 -12.58 -8.56 -1.73
CA VAL A 221 -11.72 -9.52 -2.42
C VAL A 221 -10.81 -8.80 -3.42
N LEU A 222 -11.39 -7.93 -4.26
CA LEU A 222 -10.64 -7.17 -5.25
C LEU A 222 -9.61 -6.25 -4.58
N GLY A 223 -10.00 -5.54 -3.51
CA GLY A 223 -9.08 -4.68 -2.77
C GLY A 223 -7.89 -5.44 -2.19
N ASN A 224 -8.10 -6.66 -1.69
CA ASN A 224 -7.02 -7.52 -1.18
C ASN A 224 -6.09 -8.02 -2.29
N ILE A 225 -6.63 -8.45 -3.43
CA ILE A 225 -5.83 -8.90 -4.58
C ILE A 225 -4.97 -7.75 -5.09
N VAL A 226 -5.56 -6.58 -5.31
CA VAL A 226 -4.83 -5.42 -5.82
C VAL A 226 -3.79 -4.93 -4.82
N ALA A 227 -4.10 -4.90 -3.51
CA ALA A 227 -3.13 -4.54 -2.48
C ALA A 227 -1.90 -5.46 -2.47
N PHE A 228 -2.09 -6.76 -2.72
CA PHE A 228 -0.99 -7.72 -2.85
C PHE A 228 -0.18 -7.48 -4.12
N LEU A 229 -0.82 -7.23 -5.26
CA LEU A 229 -0.12 -7.01 -6.53
C LEU A 229 0.71 -5.72 -6.53
N ILE A 230 0.24 -4.66 -5.91
CA ILE A 230 0.93 -3.36 -5.93
C ILE A 230 1.93 -3.19 -4.79
N ASP A 231 1.88 -4.04 -3.76
CA ASP A 231 2.84 -4.02 -2.65
C ASP A 231 3.11 -5.44 -2.11
N PRO A 232 3.68 -6.32 -2.96
CA PRO A 232 3.79 -7.74 -2.65
C PRO A 232 4.69 -8.00 -1.44
N VAL A 233 5.78 -7.26 -1.28
CA VAL A 233 6.76 -7.47 -0.21
C VAL A 233 6.16 -7.22 1.16
N ASN A 234 5.50 -6.06 1.35
CA ASN A 234 4.89 -5.73 2.63
C ASN A 234 3.68 -6.61 2.94
N GLU A 235 2.92 -7.03 1.92
CA GLU A 235 1.79 -7.94 2.13
C GLU A 235 2.25 -9.35 2.48
N VAL A 236 3.30 -9.88 1.84
CA VAL A 236 3.91 -11.19 2.19
C VAL A 236 4.45 -11.17 3.61
N ILE A 237 5.25 -10.17 3.99
CA ILE A 237 5.74 -10.03 5.37
C ILE A 237 4.56 -9.85 6.33
N GLY A 238 3.51 -9.16 5.88
CA GLY A 238 2.27 -8.99 6.59
C GLY A 238 1.58 -10.30 7.00
N LEU A 239 1.73 -11.37 6.21
CA LEU A 239 1.19 -12.70 6.52
C LEU A 239 1.91 -13.36 7.71
N PHE A 240 3.21 -13.10 7.89
CA PHE A 240 4.02 -13.76 8.92
C PHE A 240 4.27 -12.89 10.16
N ALA A 241 4.52 -11.59 9.97
CA ALA A 241 4.91 -10.65 11.02
C ALA A 241 3.82 -9.59 11.32
N GLY A 242 2.61 -9.76 10.77
CA GLY A 242 1.52 -8.81 10.86
C GLY A 242 1.72 -7.59 9.96
N ASN A 243 0.61 -6.99 9.52
CA ASN A 243 0.60 -5.85 8.60
C ASN A 243 -0.01 -4.60 9.27
N PRO A 244 0.78 -3.55 9.54
CA PRO A 244 0.32 -2.32 10.19
C PRO A 244 -0.80 -1.62 9.40
N CYS A 245 -0.85 -1.78 8.08
CA CYS A 245 -1.91 -1.21 7.26
C CYS A 245 -3.23 -1.97 7.43
N ARG A 246 -3.17 -3.30 7.56
CA ARG A 246 -4.35 -4.14 7.86
C ARG A 246 -4.88 -3.89 9.27
N GLU A 247 -3.98 -3.72 10.22
CA GLU A 247 -4.34 -3.34 11.60
C GLU A 247 -4.99 -1.95 11.62
N LEU A 248 -4.39 -0.97 10.95
CA LEU A 248 -4.96 0.38 10.81
C LEU A 248 -6.36 0.33 10.21
N ALA A 249 -6.56 -0.43 9.14
CA ALA A 249 -7.85 -0.57 8.46
C ALA A 249 -8.95 -1.16 9.37
N ARG A 250 -8.61 -2.11 10.26
CA ARG A 250 -9.57 -2.71 11.21
C ARG A 250 -10.02 -1.74 12.30
N HIS A 251 -9.18 -0.78 12.67
CA HIS A 251 -9.48 0.20 13.72
C HIS A 251 -9.95 1.55 13.18
N LYS A 252 -10.04 1.71 11.86
CA LYS A 252 -10.41 2.98 11.25
C LYS A 252 -11.91 3.21 11.37
N VAL A 253 -12.28 4.27 12.08
CA VAL A 253 -13.66 4.77 12.15
C VAL A 253 -13.79 5.98 11.23
N ARG A 254 -14.75 5.93 10.31
CA ARG A 254 -15.08 7.06 9.45
C ARG A 254 -16.20 7.87 10.10
N VAL A 255 -15.91 9.12 10.44
CA VAL A 255 -16.89 10.07 10.95
C VAL A 255 -17.17 11.08 9.85
N SER A 256 -18.44 11.24 9.47
CA SER A 256 -18.88 12.30 8.56
C SER A 256 -19.97 13.13 9.20
N CYS A 257 -19.89 14.45 9.08
CA CYS A 257 -20.87 15.40 9.60
C CYS A 257 -21.50 16.14 8.42
N ALA A 258 -22.83 16.07 8.28
CA ALA A 258 -23.58 16.78 7.26
C ALA A 258 -24.48 17.84 7.93
N PRO A 259 -24.20 19.14 7.77
CA PRO A 259 -25.09 20.18 8.29
C PRO A 259 -26.40 20.19 7.49
N TRP A 260 -27.50 20.45 8.17
CA TRP A 260 -28.81 20.64 7.54
C TRP A 260 -29.52 21.85 8.14
N MET A 261 -30.36 22.47 7.32
CA MET A 261 -31.20 23.59 7.70
C MET A 261 -32.62 23.31 7.23
N PHE A 262 -33.59 23.58 8.11
CA PHE A 262 -35.01 23.42 7.81
C PHE A 262 -35.74 24.73 8.11
N CYS A 263 -36.42 25.28 7.09
CA CYS A 263 -37.23 26.49 7.19
C CYS A 263 -38.67 26.18 6.77
N SER A 264 -39.60 26.19 7.73
CA SER A 264 -41.04 25.99 7.45
C SER A 264 -41.96 26.93 8.23
N ASN A 265 -41.61 27.31 9.47
CA ASN A 265 -42.30 28.33 10.30
C ASN A 265 -41.34 28.87 11.39
N GLY A 266 -40.07 29.05 11.01
CA GLY A 266 -38.92 29.29 11.88
C GLY A 266 -37.67 28.61 11.29
N THR A 267 -36.48 29.09 11.64
CA THR A 267 -35.21 28.54 11.15
C THR A 267 -34.67 27.53 12.15
N SER A 268 -34.58 26.26 11.75
CA SER A 268 -33.90 25.21 12.51
C SER A 268 -32.60 24.82 11.82
N PHE A 269 -31.53 24.66 12.60
CA PHE A 269 -30.23 24.21 12.14
C PHE A 269 -29.81 22.99 12.94
N GLY A 270 -29.15 22.05 12.28
CA GLY A 270 -28.61 20.85 12.91
C GLY A 270 -27.52 20.23 12.06
N PHE A 271 -27.01 19.10 12.54
CA PHE A 271 -26.09 18.28 11.76
C PHE A 271 -26.40 16.81 11.97
N THR A 272 -26.13 16.00 10.95
CA THR A 272 -26.17 14.54 11.02
C THR A 272 -24.74 14.03 11.15
N LEU A 273 -24.46 13.32 12.24
CA LEU A 273 -23.20 12.63 12.46
C LEU A 273 -23.36 11.16 12.04
N ASN A 274 -22.67 10.74 10.98
CA ASN A 274 -22.56 9.32 10.65
C ASN A 274 -21.20 8.80 11.12
N ILE A 275 -21.23 7.76 11.94
CA ILE A 275 -20.05 7.04 12.41
C ILE A 275 -20.10 5.65 11.76
N ILE A 276 -19.13 5.33 10.92
CA ILE A 276 -19.03 4.06 10.20
C ILE A 276 -17.75 3.35 10.67
N SER A 277 -17.90 2.13 11.17
CA SER A 277 -16.81 1.21 11.51
C SER A 277 -16.87 0.03 10.53
N PHE A 278 -15.71 -0.48 10.08
CA PHE A 278 -15.58 -1.43 8.96
C PHE A 278 -14.96 -2.77 9.35
#